data_AF-A0A6G1RHS1-F1
#
_entry.id   AF-A0A6G1RHS1-F1
#
_cell.length_a   1.000
_cell.length_b   1.000
_cell.length_c   1.000
_cell.angle_alpha   90.00
_cell.angle_beta   90.00
_cell.angle_gamma   90.00
#
_symmetry.space_group_name_H-M   'P 1'
#
loop_
_entity.id
_entity.type
_entity.pdbx_description
1 polymer ?
#
loop_
_entity_poly.entity_id
_entity_poly.type
_entity_poly.pdbx_seq_one_letter_code
_entity_poly.pdbx_strand_id
1 'polypeptide(L)'
;MAREEAAVAGEEAAADGGGLLLEIVGSPLNLSLLGLCLFLLYQILRGERPAAPAGEADPPSPPKMKRRDFTLAELRTYDGVRDPRILMAINGKVFDVTRARKFYGPEGPYVIFAGRDRK
;
A
#
# COMPACT_ATOMS: atom_id res chain seq x y z
N MET A 1 -44.04 14.60 -54.52
CA MET A 1 -43.51 15.45 -53.43
C MET A 1 -43.51 14.68 -52.11
N ALA A 2 -42.66 13.66 -51.94
CA ALA A 2 -42.61 12.88 -50.69
C ALA A 2 -41.28 12.11 -50.54
N ARG A 3 -40.16 12.68 -50.96
CA ARG A 3 -38.84 12.00 -50.92
C ARG A 3 -37.66 12.94 -50.63
N GLU A 4 -37.87 14.03 -49.89
CA GLU A 4 -36.78 14.97 -49.59
C GLU A 4 -36.68 15.39 -48.11
N GLU A 5 -37.37 14.71 -47.18
CA GLU A 5 -37.24 15.00 -45.73
C GLU A 5 -36.47 13.93 -44.92
N ALA A 6 -36.02 12.85 -45.56
CA ALA A 6 -35.39 11.72 -44.84
C ALA A 6 -33.85 11.77 -44.79
N ALA A 7 -33.21 12.85 -45.23
CA ALA A 7 -31.74 12.92 -45.41
C ALA A 7 -31.01 13.86 -44.45
N VAL A 8 -31.66 14.38 -43.40
CA VAL A 8 -31.03 15.37 -42.49
C VAL A 8 -30.83 14.84 -41.06
N ALA A 9 -31.34 13.66 -40.71
CA ALA A 9 -31.30 13.15 -39.33
C ALA A 9 -30.15 12.17 -39.03
N GLY A 10 -29.05 12.23 -39.79
CA GLY A 10 -28.00 11.19 -39.77
C GLY A 10 -26.57 11.66 -39.51
N GLU A 11 -26.33 12.91 -39.14
CA GLU A 11 -24.96 13.47 -39.13
C GLU A 11 -24.56 14.25 -37.87
N GLU A 12 -25.22 14.03 -36.72
CA GLU A 12 -24.88 14.77 -35.48
C GLU A 12 -24.20 13.95 -34.36
N ALA A 13 -24.00 12.63 -34.52
CA ALA A 13 -23.55 11.79 -33.39
C ALA A 13 -22.04 11.44 -33.35
N ALA A 14 -21.24 11.79 -34.36
CA ALA A 14 -19.86 11.29 -34.48
C ALA A 14 -18.76 12.38 -34.58
N ALA A 15 -19.11 13.66 -34.56
CA ALA A 15 -18.15 14.76 -34.74
C ALA A 15 -17.78 15.50 -33.44
N ASP A 16 -18.51 15.29 -32.34
CA ASP A 16 -18.31 16.04 -31.10
C ASP A 16 -17.23 15.42 -30.20
N GLY A 17 -17.10 14.09 -30.21
CA GLY A 17 -16.13 13.38 -29.38
C GLY A 17 -14.67 13.71 -29.73
N GLY A 18 -14.35 13.89 -31.01
CA GLY A 18 -12.98 14.21 -31.46
C GLY A 18 -12.52 15.61 -31.05
N GLY A 19 -13.41 16.60 -31.16
CA GLY A 19 -13.16 17.99 -30.75
C GLY A 19 -13.02 18.12 -29.23
N LEU A 20 -13.93 17.49 -28.49
CA LEU A 20 -13.85 17.42 -27.03
C LEU A 20 -12.58 16.71 -26.56
N LEU A 21 -12.17 15.60 -27.19
CA LEU A 21 -10.91 14.93 -26.85
C LEU A 21 -9.68 15.82 -27.13
N LEU A 22 -9.70 16.62 -28.20
CA LEU A 22 -8.64 17.58 -28.50
C LEU A 22 -8.63 18.79 -27.56
N GLU A 23 -9.78 19.26 -27.07
CA GLU A 23 -9.86 20.30 -26.04
C GLU A 23 -9.45 19.78 -24.66
N ILE A 24 -9.85 18.54 -24.34
CA ILE A 24 -9.48 17.85 -23.11
C ILE A 24 -7.98 17.54 -23.11
N VAL A 25 -7.38 17.09 -24.20
CA VAL A 25 -5.94 16.78 -24.26
C VAL A 25 -5.09 18.01 -24.60
N GLY A 26 -5.65 19.00 -25.28
CA GLY A 26 -4.96 20.24 -25.66
C GLY A 26 -4.88 21.28 -24.54
N SER A 27 -5.74 21.17 -23.51
CA SER A 27 -5.66 22.04 -22.34
C SER A 27 -4.37 21.79 -21.56
N PRO A 28 -3.56 22.83 -21.29
CA PRO A 28 -2.29 22.70 -20.57
C PRO A 28 -2.49 22.16 -19.14
N LEU A 29 -3.66 22.42 -18.54
CA LEU A 29 -4.03 21.89 -17.24
C LEU A 29 -4.17 20.36 -17.28
N ASN A 30 -4.85 19.82 -18.29
CA ASN A 30 -5.10 18.39 -18.40
C ASN A 30 -3.84 17.60 -18.76
N LEU A 31 -2.93 18.16 -19.54
CA LEU A 31 -1.60 17.58 -19.77
C LEU A 31 -0.77 17.54 -18.48
N SER A 32 -0.85 18.58 -17.64
CA SER A 32 -0.17 18.59 -16.34
C SER A 32 -0.75 17.53 -15.40
N LEU A 33 -2.08 17.38 -15.37
CA LEU A 33 -2.78 16.34 -14.62
C LEU A 33 -2.44 14.95 -15.12
N LEU A 34 -2.42 14.73 -16.45
CA LEU A 34 -2.07 13.45 -17.06
C LEU A 34 -0.62 13.07 -16.74
N GLY A 35 0.32 14.02 -16.86
CA GLY A 35 1.72 13.82 -16.48
C GLY A 35 1.89 13.50 -15.00
N LEU A 36 1.17 14.21 -14.11
CA LEU A 36 1.17 13.93 -12.68
C LEU A 36 0.58 12.54 -12.37
N CYS A 37 -0.53 12.17 -13.01
CA CYS A 37 -1.15 10.86 -12.86
C CYS A 37 -0.22 9.74 -13.33
N LEU A 38 0.44 9.89 -14.49
CA LEU A 38 1.44 8.93 -14.97
C LEU A 38 2.67 8.88 -14.06
N PHE A 39 3.12 10.02 -13.52
CA PHE A 39 4.23 10.09 -12.56
C PHE A 39 3.89 9.40 -11.24
N LEU A 40 2.70 9.62 -10.68
CA LEU A 40 2.24 8.95 -9.47
C LEU A 40 2.04 7.45 -9.71
N LEU A 41 1.46 7.06 -10.85
CA LEU A 41 1.32 5.65 -11.23
C LEU A 41 2.70 5.00 -11.37
N TYR A 42 3.64 5.70 -12.01
CA TYR A 42 5.01 5.26 -12.13
C TYR A 42 5.72 5.19 -10.78
N GLN A 43 5.48 6.12 -9.85
CA GLN A 43 6.05 6.08 -8.51
C GLN A 43 5.50 4.87 -7.72
N ILE A 44 4.20 4.58 -7.85
CA ILE A 44 3.54 3.42 -7.23
C ILE A 44 4.09 2.12 -7.82
N LEU A 45 4.31 2.06 -9.14
CA LEU A 45 4.85 0.89 -9.84
C LEU A 45 6.35 0.69 -9.64
N ARG A 46 7.11 1.79 -9.61
CA ARG A 46 8.55 1.76 -9.31
C ARG A 46 8.83 1.46 -7.87
N GLY A 47 7.83 1.58 -7.00
CA GLY A 47 7.91 1.12 -5.63
C GLY A 47 9.21 1.55 -4.99
N GLU A 48 9.59 2.82 -5.20
CA GLU A 48 10.72 3.43 -4.51
C GLU A 48 10.34 3.51 -3.04
N ARG A 49 10.43 2.37 -2.35
CA ARG A 49 10.53 2.34 -0.91
C ARG A 49 11.84 3.07 -0.66
N PRO A 50 11.82 4.28 -0.08
CA PRO A 50 13.05 4.91 0.33
C PRO A 50 13.78 3.86 1.18
N ALA A 51 14.99 3.52 0.75
CA ALA A 51 15.81 2.52 1.44
C ALA A 51 15.82 2.94 2.90
N ALA A 52 15.20 2.12 3.76
CA ALA A 52 15.17 2.41 5.19
C ALA A 52 16.62 2.69 5.61
N PRO A 53 16.90 3.80 6.31
CA PRO A 53 18.26 4.23 6.58
C PRO A 53 19.06 3.05 7.14
N ALA A 54 20.16 2.76 6.45
CA ALA A 54 21.11 1.72 6.80
C ALA A 54 21.87 2.16 8.05
N GLY A 55 21.21 2.11 9.21
CA GLY A 55 21.76 2.49 10.51
C GLY A 55 21.72 1.36 11.54
N GLU A 56 20.69 0.51 11.51
CA GLU A 56 20.66 -0.72 12.30
C GLU A 56 20.55 -1.89 11.32
N ALA A 57 21.65 -2.63 11.15
CA ALA A 57 21.56 -3.98 10.65
C ALA A 57 20.61 -4.73 11.59
N ASP A 58 19.43 -5.13 11.11
CA ASP A 58 18.56 -6.02 11.86
C ASP A 58 19.42 -7.23 12.25
N PRO A 59 19.54 -7.57 13.54
CA PRO A 59 20.29 -8.75 13.95
C PRO A 59 19.74 -9.97 13.19
N PRO A 60 20.61 -10.93 12.81
CA PRO A 60 20.20 -12.06 12.00
C PRO A 60 18.94 -12.69 12.60
N SER A 61 17.84 -12.61 11.85
CA SER A 61 16.54 -13.00 12.38
C SER A 61 16.64 -14.42 12.91
N PRO A 62 16.32 -14.65 14.19
CA PRO A 62 16.61 -15.92 14.82
C PRO A 62 15.78 -17.02 14.14
N PRO A 63 16.23 -18.28 14.19
CA PRO A 63 15.61 -19.38 13.45
C PRO A 63 14.10 -19.42 13.71
N LYS A 64 13.32 -19.64 12.64
CA LYS A 64 11.86 -19.69 12.67
C LYS A 64 11.42 -20.60 13.80
N MET A 65 10.68 -20.05 14.76
CA MET A 65 10.16 -20.85 15.88
C MET A 65 9.21 -21.92 15.35
N LYS A 66 9.26 -23.10 15.98
CA LYS A 66 8.28 -24.15 15.74
C LYS A 66 6.90 -23.62 16.15
N ARG A 67 5.87 -23.99 15.39
CA ARG A 67 4.48 -23.67 15.74
C ARG A 67 4.19 -24.29 17.10
N ARG A 68 3.93 -23.44 18.09
CA ARG A 68 3.51 -23.82 19.44
C ARG A 68 2.43 -22.85 19.88
N ASP A 69 1.57 -23.33 20.76
CA ASP A 69 0.63 -22.49 21.47
C ASP A 69 1.37 -21.67 22.55
N PHE A 70 0.97 -20.42 22.70
CA PHE A 70 1.48 -19.52 23.72
C PHE A 70 0.34 -19.13 24.65
N THR A 71 0.60 -19.17 25.94
CA THR A 71 -0.27 -18.51 26.92
C THR A 71 -0.06 -17.01 26.86
N LEU A 72 -1.05 -16.22 27.30
CA LEU A 72 -0.93 -14.76 27.34
C LEU A 72 0.24 -14.29 28.23
N ALA A 73 0.56 -15.06 29.27
CA ALA A 73 1.69 -14.78 30.15
C ALA A 73 3.04 -15.01 29.44
N GLU A 74 3.16 -16.11 28.68
CA GLU A 74 4.35 -16.39 27.89
C GLU A 74 4.55 -15.36 26.77
N LEU A 75 3.47 -15.00 26.07
CA LEU A 75 3.51 -14.06 24.95
C LEU A 75 4.07 -12.70 25.38
N ARG A 76 3.71 -12.25 26.59
CA ARG A 76 4.20 -10.98 27.16
C ARG A 76 5.71 -10.91 27.25
N THR A 77 6.42 -12.03 27.40
CA THR A 77 7.89 -12.06 27.51
C THR A 77 8.58 -11.65 26.19
N TYR A 78 7.88 -11.77 25.07
CA TYR A 78 8.41 -11.52 23.72
C TYR A 78 8.06 -10.12 23.22
N ASP A 79 8.50 -9.11 23.94
CA ASP A 79 8.24 -7.68 23.69
C ASP A 79 9.36 -6.97 22.91
N GLY A 80 10.45 -7.64 22.57
CA GLY A 80 11.62 -7.02 21.93
C GLY A 80 12.57 -6.31 22.90
N VAL A 81 12.26 -6.32 24.21
CA VAL A 81 13.07 -5.74 25.29
C VAL A 81 13.64 -6.85 26.17
N ARG A 82 12.79 -7.74 26.67
CA ARG A 82 13.19 -8.89 27.50
C ARG A 82 13.75 -10.03 26.67
N ASP A 83 13.14 -10.27 25.51
CA ASP A 83 13.62 -11.18 24.49
C ASP A 83 13.88 -10.37 23.21
N PRO A 84 14.98 -10.63 22.47
CA PRO A 84 15.21 -9.99 21.18
C PRO A 84 14.13 -10.32 20.12
N ARG A 85 13.37 -11.40 20.31
CA ARG A 85 12.22 -11.77 19.48
C ARG A 85 10.98 -10.99 19.88
N ILE A 86 10.23 -10.57 18.87
CA ILE A 86 8.96 -9.87 19.06
C ILE A 86 7.85 -10.77 18.53
N LEU A 87 6.99 -11.20 19.44
CA LEU A 87 5.78 -11.94 19.10
C LEU A 87 4.55 -11.05 19.30
N MET A 88 3.57 -11.18 18.43
CA MET A 88 2.28 -10.51 18.53
C MET A 88 1.19 -11.53 18.22
N ALA A 89 0.11 -11.52 18.99
CA ALA A 89 -1.07 -12.32 18.67
C ALA A 89 -2.17 -11.45 18.05
N ILE A 90 -2.78 -11.94 16.98
CA ILE A 90 -3.95 -11.33 16.34
C ILE A 90 -5.00 -12.43 16.16
N ASN A 91 -6.20 -12.22 16.71
CA ASN A 91 -7.30 -13.19 16.66
C ASN A 91 -6.86 -14.60 17.14
N GLY A 92 -6.08 -14.66 18.22
CA GLY A 92 -5.58 -15.91 18.78
C GLY A 92 -4.49 -16.61 17.97
N LYS A 93 -3.99 -16.00 16.89
CA LYS A 93 -2.85 -16.51 16.12
C LYS A 93 -1.60 -15.72 16.46
N VAL A 94 -0.53 -16.43 16.82
CA VAL A 94 0.76 -15.83 17.16
C VAL A 94 1.62 -15.67 15.92
N PHE A 95 2.14 -14.46 15.72
CA PHE A 95 3.01 -14.09 14.62
C PHE A 95 4.36 -13.63 15.15
N ASP A 96 5.43 -14.09 14.48
CA ASP A 96 6.78 -13.59 14.70
C ASP A 96 7.01 -12.35 13.83
N VAL A 97 7.07 -11.19 14.47
CA VAL A 97 7.29 -9.89 13.83
C VAL A 97 8.68 -9.34 14.11
N THR A 98 9.63 -10.19 14.51
CA THR A 98 11.02 -9.81 14.78
C THR A 98 11.68 -9.13 13.57
N ARG A 99 11.30 -9.51 12.35
CA ARG A 99 11.78 -8.88 11.09
C ARG A 99 11.31 -7.43 10.89
N ALA A 100 10.29 -7.02 11.62
CA ALA A 100 9.71 -5.69 11.57
C ALA A 100 9.98 -4.93 12.88
N ARG A 101 11.18 -5.13 13.46
CA ARG A 101 11.60 -4.47 14.71
C ARG A 101 11.53 -2.94 14.63
N LYS A 102 11.72 -2.35 13.45
CA LYS A 102 11.54 -0.90 13.23
C LYS A 102 10.12 -0.40 13.56
N PHE A 103 9.14 -1.28 13.47
CA PHE A 103 7.73 -0.98 13.71
C PHE A 103 7.26 -1.44 15.08
N TYR A 104 7.59 -2.68 15.45
CA TYR A 104 7.11 -3.35 16.66
C TYR A 104 8.14 -3.44 17.80
N GLY A 105 9.37 -2.98 17.57
CA GLY A 105 10.39 -2.92 18.60
C GLY A 105 10.14 -1.80 19.61
N PRO A 106 11.00 -1.70 20.64
CA PRO A 106 10.83 -0.74 21.74
C PRO A 106 10.71 0.73 21.27
N GLU A 107 11.44 1.09 20.23
CA GLU A 107 11.48 2.43 19.64
C GLU A 107 10.48 2.61 18.48
N GLY A 108 9.68 1.58 18.18
CA GLY A 108 8.76 1.58 17.05
C GLY A 108 7.40 2.21 17.39
N PRO A 109 6.71 2.81 16.40
CA PRO A 109 5.38 3.41 16.60
C PRO A 109 4.32 2.41 17.08
N TYR A 110 4.54 1.11 16.87
CA TYR A 110 3.63 0.02 17.22
C TYR A 110 4.14 -0.84 18.38
N VAL A 111 4.99 -0.29 19.25
CA VAL A 111 5.51 -0.98 20.46
C VAL A 111 4.41 -1.54 21.37
N ILE A 112 3.24 -0.87 21.43
CA ILE A 112 2.11 -1.27 22.30
C ILE A 112 1.53 -2.65 21.97
N PHE A 113 1.86 -3.19 20.79
CA PHE A 113 1.39 -4.48 20.30
C PHE A 113 2.39 -5.62 20.57
N ALA A 114 3.63 -5.29 20.90
CA ALA A 114 4.66 -6.27 21.21
C ALA A 114 4.29 -7.10 22.46
N GLY A 115 4.33 -8.42 22.34
CA GLY A 115 3.99 -9.36 23.40
C GLY A 115 2.52 -9.35 23.83
N ARG A 116 1.61 -8.78 23.02
CA ARG A 116 0.18 -8.70 23.34
C ARG A 116 -0.70 -9.40 22.32
N ASP A 117 -1.89 -9.77 22.80
CA ASP A 117 -2.98 -10.27 21.96
C ASP A 117 -3.92 -9.11 21.60
N ARG A 118 -4.18 -8.98 20.30
CA ARG A 118 -5.16 -8.06 19.73
C ARG A 118 -6.31 -8.90 19.18
N LYS A 119 -7.49 -8.69 19.75
CA LYS A 119 -8.76 -9.22 19.24
C LYS A 119 -9.43 -8.20 18.32
#